data_AF-A0A0D5YGQ8-F1
#
_entry.id   AF-A0A0D5YGQ8-F1
#
_cell.length_a   1.000
_cell.length_b   1.000
_cell.length_c   1.000
_cell.angle_alpha   90.00
_cell.angle_beta   90.00
_cell.angle_gamma   90.00
#
_symmetry.space_group_name_H-M   'P 1'
#
loop_
_entity.id
_entity.type
_entity.pdbx_description
1 polymer ?
#
loop_
_entity_poly.entity_id
_entity_poly.type
_entity_poly.pdbx_seq_one_letter_code
_entity_poly.pdbx_strand_id
1 'polypeptide(L)'
;MNDLEINGYKIFENYDEAVYAAKSKEDVYDFFVENYGPTEECQGETKEQFIENLIEIDVGSEFAQRMRTYISDDTGEVSESSHYEQYKEVASKDEGTEVIAYLVW
;
A
#
# COMPACT_ATOMS: atom_id res chain seq x y z
N MET A 1 18.65 9.94 -5.80
CA MET A 1 17.66 8.90 -6.12
C MET A 1 18.09 7.67 -5.36
N ASN A 2 17.20 7.14 -4.53
CA ASN A 2 17.44 5.87 -3.85
C ASN A 2 17.32 4.79 -4.94
N ASP A 3 18.32 3.92 -5.11
CA ASP A 3 18.30 2.87 -6.17
C ASP A 3 17.14 1.86 -6.00
N LEU A 4 16.34 2.02 -4.94
CA LEU A 4 15.19 1.21 -4.55
C LEU A 4 13.85 1.75 -5.07
N GLU A 5 13.77 3.03 -5.49
CA GLU A 5 12.55 3.59 -6.07
C GLU A 5 12.38 3.12 -7.53
N ILE A 6 11.24 2.52 -7.85
CA ILE A 6 10.95 1.92 -9.16
C ILE A 6 9.78 2.66 -9.80
N ASN A 7 9.96 3.13 -11.03
CA ASN A 7 8.90 3.74 -11.87
C ASN A 7 8.12 4.90 -11.19
N GLY A 8 8.73 5.56 -10.20
CA GLY A 8 8.11 6.64 -9.43
C GLY A 8 7.09 6.19 -8.38
N TYR A 9 6.99 4.89 -8.09
CA TYR A 9 6.13 4.38 -7.03
C TYR A 9 6.75 4.60 -5.66
N LYS A 10 5.87 4.69 -4.66
CA LYS A 10 6.14 4.80 -3.24
C LYS A 10 5.28 3.78 -2.48
N ILE A 11 5.58 3.62 -1.20
CA ILE A 11 4.76 2.83 -0.28
C ILE A 11 3.91 3.78 0.56
N PHE A 12 2.60 3.53 0.63
CA PHE A 12 1.68 4.27 1.49
C PHE A 12 0.99 3.32 2.45
N GLU A 13 0.95 3.68 3.73
CA GLU A 13 0.20 2.95 4.76
C GLU A 13 -1.03 3.77 5.15
N ASN A 14 -2.19 3.13 5.11
CA ASN A 14 -3.37 3.58 5.80
C ASN A 14 -3.42 2.86 7.15
N TYR A 15 -2.95 3.57 8.19
CA TYR A 15 -2.77 3.17 9.59
C TYR A 15 -3.13 1.74 9.99
N ASP A 16 -4.42 1.38 9.95
CA ASP A 16 -4.93 0.13 10.52
C ASP A 16 -5.56 -0.80 9.48
N GLU A 17 -5.49 -0.46 8.19
CA GLU A 17 -6.17 -1.22 7.15
C GLU A 17 -5.21 -1.88 6.17
N ALA A 18 -4.40 -1.08 5.47
CA ALA A 18 -3.70 -1.57 4.30
C ALA A 18 -2.45 -0.76 3.96
N VAL A 19 -1.53 -1.44 3.28
CA VAL A 19 -0.34 -0.86 2.68
C VAL A 19 -0.48 -0.96 1.16
N TYR A 20 -0.19 0.13 0.48
CA TYR A 20 -0.35 0.32 -0.95
C TYR A 20 0.99 0.62 -1.61
N ALA A 21 1.14 0.16 -2.86
CA ALA A 21 2.14 0.68 -3.78
C ALA A 21 1.45 1.61 -4.77
N ALA A 22 1.82 2.90 -4.80
CA ALA A 22 1.22 3.90 -5.68
C ALA A 22 2.21 5.03 -6.01
N LYS A 23 1.92 5.87 -7.01
CA LYS A 23 2.77 7.03 -7.36
C LYS A 23 2.46 8.27 -6.52
N SER A 24 1.23 8.38 -6.01
CA SER A 24 0.77 9.49 -5.17
C SER A 24 -0.31 9.04 -4.18
N LYS A 25 -0.61 9.90 -3.19
CA LYS A 25 -1.72 9.67 -2.26
C LYS A 25 -3.07 9.77 -2.95
N GLU A 26 -3.18 10.61 -3.97
CA GLU A 26 -4.35 10.75 -4.82
C GLU A 26 -4.63 9.45 -5.58
N ASP A 27 -3.60 8.78 -6.10
CA ASP A 27 -3.76 7.47 -6.76
C ASP A 27 -4.24 6.37 -5.77
N VAL A 28 -3.90 6.49 -4.49
CA VAL A 28 -4.44 5.58 -3.44
C VAL A 28 -5.91 5.86 -3.19
N TYR A 29 -6.29 7.13 -3.08
CA TYR A 29 -7.68 7.52 -2.89
C TYR A 29 -8.56 7.09 -4.07
N ASP A 30 -8.12 7.35 -5.30
CA ASP A 30 -8.88 7.01 -6.50
C ASP A 30 -9.07 5.48 -6.61
N PHE A 31 -8.01 4.69 -6.32
CA PHE A 31 -8.10 3.24 -6.22
C PHE A 31 -9.08 2.78 -5.13
N PHE A 32 -9.01 3.38 -3.94
CA PHE A 32 -9.90 3.03 -2.84
C PHE A 32 -11.37 3.27 -3.21
N VAL A 33 -11.68 4.43 -3.79
CA VAL A 33 -13.05 4.77 -4.21
C VAL A 33 -13.57 3.83 -5.29
N GLU A 34 -12.72 3.43 -6.24
CA GLU A 34 -13.10 2.49 -7.29
C GLU A 34 -13.45 1.10 -6.75
N ASN A 35 -12.73 0.62 -5.73
CA ASN A 35 -12.87 -0.74 -5.21
C ASN A 35 -13.86 -0.87 -4.05
N TYR A 36 -13.93 0.14 -3.18
CA TYR A 36 -14.69 0.08 -1.91
C TYR A 36 -15.81 1.12 -1.83
N GLY A 37 -15.77 2.18 -2.65
CA GLY A 37 -16.72 3.29 -2.61
C GLY A 37 -16.18 4.53 -1.87
N PRO A 38 -16.98 5.61 -1.80
CA PRO A 38 -16.55 6.87 -1.19
C PRO A 38 -16.14 6.72 0.28
N THR A 39 -15.01 7.31 0.68
CA THR A 39 -14.50 7.28 2.06
C THR A 39 -15.51 7.82 3.09
N GLU A 40 -16.33 8.78 2.69
CA GLU A 40 -17.38 9.37 3.53
C GLU A 40 -18.47 8.36 3.91
N GLU A 41 -18.74 7.40 3.02
CA GLU A 41 -19.72 6.34 3.25
C GLU A 41 -19.09 5.12 3.95
N CYS A 42 -17.85 4.78 3.58
CA CYS A 42 -17.20 3.56 4.06
C CYS A 42 -16.49 3.73 5.41
N GLN A 43 -15.89 4.90 5.64
CA GLN A 43 -15.05 5.20 6.80
C GLN A 43 -15.52 6.42 7.60
N GLY A 44 -16.47 7.19 7.06
CA GLY A 44 -16.97 8.41 7.72
C GLY A 44 -15.95 9.55 7.73
N GLU A 45 -14.98 9.54 6.81
CA GLU A 45 -13.96 10.59 6.65
C GLU A 45 -13.99 11.22 5.26
N THR A 46 -13.63 12.51 5.18
CA THR A 46 -13.55 13.22 3.88
C THR A 46 -12.33 12.76 3.09
N LYS A 47 -12.31 13.07 1.78
CA LYS A 47 -11.14 12.83 0.92
C LYS A 47 -9.86 13.41 1.51
N GLU A 48 -9.91 14.65 2.00
CA GLU A 48 -8.76 15.33 2.56
C GLU A 48 -8.24 14.63 3.81
N GLN A 49 -9.14 14.17 4.68
CA GLN A 49 -8.78 13.41 5.88
C GLN A 49 -8.12 12.08 5.51
N PHE A 50 -8.69 11.33 4.56
CA PHE A 50 -8.10 10.09 4.06
C PHE A 50 -6.66 10.32 3.53
N ILE A 51 -6.48 11.33 2.67
CA ILE A 51 -5.17 11.66 2.10
C ILE A 51 -4.18 12.11 3.19
N GLU A 52 -4.61 12.92 4.14
CA GLU A 52 -3.76 13.36 5.26
C GLU A 52 -3.33 12.18 6.14
N ASN A 53 -4.22 11.20 6.35
CA ASN A 53 -4.00 10.01 7.14
C ASN A 53 -3.06 9.00 6.47
N LEU A 54 -2.89 9.03 5.15
CA LEU A 54 -1.91 8.18 4.48
C LEU A 54 -0.48 8.53 4.90
N ILE A 55 0.29 7.54 5.35
CA ILE A 55 1.69 7.70 5.69
C ILE A 55 2.54 7.22 4.52
N GLU A 56 3.41 8.08 3.99
CA GLU A 56 4.44 7.66 3.05
C GLU A 56 5.57 6.96 3.80
N ILE A 57 5.87 5.72 3.42
CA ILE A 57 6.95 4.92 3.98
C ILE A 57 8.15 4.99 3.05
N ASP A 58 9.32 5.33 3.60
CA ASP A 58 10.59 5.23 2.87
C ASP A 58 10.89 3.76 2.53
N VAL A 59 11.04 3.48 1.23
CA VAL A 59 11.34 2.14 0.69
C VAL A 59 12.65 1.55 1.24
N GLY A 60 13.59 2.41 1.68
CA GLY A 60 14.83 1.99 2.33
C GLY A 60 14.73 1.81 3.85
N SER A 61 13.58 2.09 4.45
CA SER A 61 13.40 1.99 5.91
C SER A 61 13.42 0.55 6.41
N GLU A 62 13.80 0.36 7.67
CA GLU A 62 13.70 -0.95 8.34
C GLU A 62 12.25 -1.48 8.28
N PHE A 63 11.25 -0.61 8.38
CA PHE A 63 9.85 -1.00 8.31
C PHE A 63 9.47 -1.61 6.95
N ALA A 64 9.92 -0.99 5.86
CA ALA A 64 9.68 -1.49 4.50
C ALA A 64 10.45 -2.79 4.21
N GLN A 65 11.68 -2.91 4.72
CA GLN A 65 12.59 -4.03 4.45
C GLN A 65 12.35 -5.23 5.38
N ARG A 66 11.69 -5.06 6.52
CA ARG A 66 11.47 -6.11 7.51
C ARG A 66 10.64 -7.26 6.94
N MET A 67 11.16 -8.48 7.08
CA MET A 67 10.45 -9.72 6.76
C MET A 67 9.25 -9.92 7.67
N ARG A 68 8.14 -10.30 7.06
CA ARG A 68 6.83 -10.51 7.66
C ARG A 68 6.23 -11.78 7.06
N THR A 69 5.39 -12.41 7.86
CA THR A 69 4.57 -13.53 7.42
C THR A 69 3.27 -12.99 6.85
N TYR A 70 3.00 -13.27 5.58
CA TYR A 70 1.76 -12.94 4.90
C TYR A 70 0.94 -14.21 4.70
N ILE A 71 -0.36 -14.08 4.85
CA ILE A 71 -1.32 -15.14 4.57
C ILE A 71 -2.17 -14.66 3.41
N SER A 72 -2.20 -15.42 2.32
CA SER A 72 -3.11 -15.17 1.21
C SER A 72 -4.54 -15.47 1.64
N ASP A 73 -5.44 -14.48 1.55
CA ASP A 73 -6.86 -14.68 1.89
C ASP A 73 -7.55 -15.67 0.93
N ASP A 74 -7.09 -15.76 -0.32
CA ASP A 74 -7.68 -16.63 -1.35
C ASP A 74 -7.27 -18.11 -1.21
N THR A 75 -6.01 -18.35 -0.85
CA THR A 75 -5.42 -19.71 -0.85
C THR A 75 -5.11 -20.23 0.55
N GLY A 76 -5.05 -19.35 1.56
CA GLY A 76 -4.55 -19.65 2.90
C GLY A 76 -3.04 -19.92 2.94
N GLU A 77 -2.33 -19.72 1.83
CA GLU A 77 -0.89 -19.96 1.77
C GLU A 77 -0.13 -18.92 2.58
N VAL A 78 0.85 -19.41 3.35
CA VAL A 78 1.72 -18.59 4.18
C VAL A 78 3.01 -18.34 3.42
N SER A 79 3.40 -17.08 3.28
CA SER A 79 4.67 -16.67 2.67
C SER A 79 5.44 -15.73 3.59
N GLU A 80 6.76 -15.73 3.47
CA GLU A 80 7.63 -14.74 4.12
C GLU A 80 8.11 -13.75 3.07
N SER A 81 7.76 -12.47 3.23
CA SER A 81 8.17 -11.38 2.33
C SER A 81 8.31 -10.08 3.11
N SER A 82 8.60 -8.97 2.45
CA SER A 82 8.60 -7.63 3.05
C SER A 82 7.71 -6.69 2.24
N HIS A 83 7.31 -5.55 2.81
CA HIS A 83 6.58 -4.55 2.02
C HIS A 83 7.40 -4.09 0.81
N TYR A 84 8.73 -4.04 0.92
CA TYR A 84 9.60 -3.69 -0.20
C TYR A 84 9.55 -4.72 -1.35
N GLU A 85 9.61 -6.03 -1.07
CA GLU A 85 9.54 -7.02 -2.14
C GLU A 85 8.16 -7.03 -2.81
N GLN A 86 7.07 -6.88 -2.05
CA GLN A 86 5.72 -6.75 -2.62
C GLN A 86 5.58 -5.47 -3.45
N TYR A 87 6.06 -4.33 -2.93
CA TYR A 87 6.15 -3.06 -3.64
C TYR A 87 6.91 -3.21 -4.97
N LYS A 88 8.05 -3.90 -4.95
CA LYS A 88 8.92 -4.07 -6.11
C LYS A 88 8.25 -4.89 -7.20
N GLU A 89 7.47 -5.92 -6.85
CA GLU A 89 6.68 -6.68 -7.82
C GLU A 89 5.64 -5.80 -8.51
N VAL A 90 4.88 -5.00 -7.76
CA VAL A 90 3.87 -4.07 -8.31
C VAL A 90 4.52 -2.96 -9.14
N ALA A 91 5.49 -2.26 -8.55
CA ALA A 91 6.14 -1.11 -9.17
C ALA A 91 6.88 -1.50 -10.47
N SER A 92 7.41 -2.73 -10.57
CA SER A 92 8.07 -3.22 -11.78
C SER A 92 7.10 -3.48 -12.94
N LYS A 93 5.83 -3.79 -12.66
CA LYS A 93 4.79 -3.97 -13.69
C LYS A 93 4.30 -2.63 -14.23
N ASP A 94 4.27 -1.59 -13.40
CA ASP A 94 3.78 -0.25 -13.73
C ASP A 94 2.33 -0.23 -14.24
N GLU A 95 1.46 -1.03 -13.61
CA GLU A 95 0.05 -1.22 -14.02
C GLU A 95 -0.97 -0.42 -13.19
N GLY A 96 -0.52 0.30 -12.16
CA GLY A 96 -1.37 1.15 -11.31
C GLY A 96 -1.19 0.89 -9.82
N THR A 97 -2.07 1.48 -9.02
CA THR A 97 -2.10 1.29 -7.56
C THR A 97 -2.53 -0.14 -7.22
N GLU A 98 -1.84 -0.77 -6.27
CA GLU A 98 -2.26 -2.06 -5.70
C GLU A 98 -2.08 -2.09 -4.18
N VAL A 99 -2.92 -2.88 -3.51
CA VAL A 99 -2.73 -3.26 -2.10
C VAL A 99 -1.63 -4.32 -2.03
N ILE A 100 -0.55 -4.03 -1.31
CA ILE A 100 0.59 -4.93 -1.13
C ILE A 100 0.58 -5.65 0.22
N ALA A 101 -0.28 -5.21 1.15
CA ALA A 101 -0.54 -5.90 2.41
C ALA A 101 -1.83 -5.39 3.06
N TYR A 102 -2.60 -6.27 3.68
CA TYR A 102 -3.58 -5.90 4.70
C TYR A 102 -2.95 -6.00 6.09
N LEU A 103 -3.28 -5.07 6.97
CA LEU A 103 -2.81 -5.07 8.34
C LEU A 103 -3.75 -5.92 9.20
N VAL A 104 -3.27 -7.08 9.66
CA VAL A 104 -4.02 -7.98 10.53
C VAL A 104 -3.37 -7.95 11.92
N TRP A 105 -4.16 -7.62 12.96
CA TRP A 105 -3.74 -7.56 14.36
C TRP A 105 -3.99 -8.87 15.11
#